data_AF-A0A2M7VFI5-F1
#
_entry.id   AF-A0A2M7VFI5-F1
#
_cell.length_a   1.000
_cell.length_b   1.000
_cell.length_c   1.000
_cell.angle_alpha   90.00
_cell.angle_beta   90.00
_cell.angle_gamma   90.00
#
_symmetry.space_group_name_H-M   'P 1'
#
loop_
_entity.id
_entity.type
_entity.pdbx_description
1 polymer ?
#
loop_
_entity_poly.entity_id
_entity_poly.type
_entity_poly.pdbx_seq_one_letter_code
_entity_poly.pdbx_strand_id
1 'polypeptide(L)'
;AQNTESGYLCALAIAQRKPILYLLPLGNMIPDEIKLLQSNPQVSKLLMVKFFQENNIESRLAEFIDLLENGRGDWELPTIKFTWRISPRIERYLRWKTVNTKKTKADWLREYLLKEIIDKDEEYKGFLRNI
;
A
#
# COMPACT_ATOMS: atom_id res chain seq x y z
N ALA A 1 12.63 -16.83 -21.56
CA ALA A 1 11.37 -17.51 -21.91
C ALA A 1 10.22 -16.53 -21.67
N GLN A 2 9.48 -16.15 -22.71
CA GLN A 2 8.27 -15.35 -22.56
C GLN A 2 7.21 -16.23 -21.88
N ASN A 3 7.03 -16.07 -20.57
CA ASN A 3 5.95 -16.74 -19.85
C ASN A 3 4.65 -15.99 -20.16
N THR A 4 3.95 -16.40 -21.23
CA THR A 4 2.62 -15.88 -21.61
C THR A 4 1.64 -15.92 -20.44
N GLU A 5 1.78 -16.90 -19.55
CA GLU A 5 1.04 -17.01 -18.29
C GLU A 5 1.22 -15.79 -17.37
N SER A 6 2.42 -15.22 -17.29
CA SER A 6 2.69 -14.04 -16.45
C SER A 6 1.96 -12.80 -16.96
N GLY A 7 1.86 -12.62 -18.28
CA GLY A 7 1.10 -11.54 -18.90
C GLY A 7 -0.41 -11.71 -18.67
N TYR A 8 -0.92 -12.94 -18.78
CA TYR A 8 -2.32 -13.26 -18.49
C TYR A 8 -2.68 -13.00 -17.02
N LEU A 9 -1.85 -13.45 -16.08
CA LEU A 9 -2.04 -13.20 -14.65
C LEU A 9 -2.00 -11.70 -14.31
N CYS A 10 -1.13 -10.94 -14.99
CA CYS A 10 -1.11 -9.49 -14.85
C CYS A 10 -2.43 -8.87 -15.29
N ALA A 11 -2.93 -9.24 -16.48
CA ALA A 11 -4.21 -8.74 -17.00
C ALA A 11 -5.38 -9.09 -16.06
N LEU A 12 -5.40 -10.30 -15.49
CA LEU A 12 -6.41 -10.74 -14.53
C LEU A 12 -6.36 -9.93 -13.23
N ALA A 13 -5.17 -9.69 -12.68
CA ALA A 13 -5.01 -8.90 -11.46
C ALA A 13 -5.36 -7.42 -11.68
N ILE A 14 -5.06 -6.85 -12.85
CA ILE A 14 -5.49 -5.51 -13.26
C ILE A 14 -7.02 -5.43 -13.32
N ALA A 15 -7.69 -6.44 -13.89
CA ALA A 15 -9.15 -6.49 -13.93
C ALA A 15 -9.78 -6.52 -12.53
N GLN A 16 -9.08 -7.10 -11.55
CA GLN A 16 -9.45 -7.09 -10.14
C GLN A 16 -9.03 -5.82 -9.38
N ARG A 17 -8.47 -4.81 -10.09
CA ARG A 17 -7.91 -3.58 -9.51
C ARG A 17 -6.84 -3.83 -8.44
N LYS A 18 -6.11 -4.94 -8.55
CA LYS A 18 -5.01 -5.24 -7.63
C LYS A 18 -3.73 -4.55 -8.11
N PRO A 19 -2.98 -3.89 -7.23
CA PRO A 19 -1.65 -3.38 -7.55
C PRO A 19 -0.67 -4.54 -7.77
N ILE A 20 0.21 -4.41 -8.76
CA ILE A 20 1.12 -5.44 -9.23
C ILE A 20 2.54 -4.88 -9.32
N LEU A 21 3.48 -5.60 -8.72
CA LEU A 21 4.91 -5.42 -8.95
C LEU A 21 5.39 -6.45 -9.98
N TYR A 22 5.82 -5.98 -11.14
CA TYR A 22 6.42 -6.80 -12.18
C TYR A 22 7.94 -6.65 -12.15
N LEU A 23 8.62 -7.71 -11.71
CA LEU A 23 10.08 -7.74 -11.55
C LEU A 23 10.75 -8.35 -12.78
N LEU A 24 11.73 -7.63 -13.33
CA LEU A 24 12.53 -8.06 -14.47
C LEU A 24 14.03 -8.07 -14.13
N PRO A 25 14.80 -9.08 -14.52
CA PRO A 25 16.26 -9.04 -14.39
C PRO A 25 16.84 -7.86 -15.17
N LEU A 26 17.86 -7.22 -14.60
CA LEU A 26 18.54 -6.10 -15.24
C LEU A 26 19.20 -6.56 -16.55
N GLY A 27 18.88 -5.88 -17.65
CA GLY A 27 19.33 -6.25 -19.00
C GLY A 27 18.28 -6.98 -19.85
N ASN A 28 17.16 -7.40 -19.26
CA ASN A 28 16.06 -7.98 -20.03
C ASN A 28 15.18 -6.89 -20.66
N MET A 29 14.66 -7.16 -21.85
CA MET A 29 13.64 -6.32 -22.46
C MET A 29 12.29 -6.52 -21.78
N ILE A 30 11.54 -5.43 -21.60
CA ILE A 30 10.15 -5.48 -21.15
C ILE A 30 9.32 -6.18 -22.24
N PRO A 31 8.54 -7.22 -21.91
CA PRO A 31 7.65 -7.86 -22.87
C PRO A 31 6.65 -6.87 -23.47
N ASP A 32 6.31 -7.04 -24.74
CA ASP A 32 5.46 -6.08 -25.46
C ASP A 32 4.03 -6.03 -24.90
N GLU A 33 3.56 -7.13 -24.30
CA GLU A 33 2.27 -7.20 -23.61
C GLU A 33 2.25 -6.27 -22.40
N ILE A 34 3.36 -6.23 -21.64
CA ILE A 34 3.51 -5.36 -20.46
C ILE A 34 3.66 -3.90 -20.88
N LYS A 35 4.37 -3.61 -21.98
CA LYS A 35 4.45 -2.25 -22.54
C LYS A 35 3.07 -1.74 -22.96
N LEU A 36 2.27 -2.60 -23.59
CA LEU A 36 0.90 -2.26 -23.97
C LEU A 36 0.03 -1.96 -22.74
N LEU A 37 0.18 -2.74 -21.67
CA LEU A 37 -0.50 -2.47 -20.40
C LEU A 37 -0.04 -1.15 -19.75
N GLN A 38 1.25 -0.83 -19.80
CA GLN A 38 1.78 0.46 -19.31
C GLN A 38 1.29 1.67 -20.12
N SER A 39 1.01 1.50 -21.42
CA SER A 39 0.52 2.59 -22.26
C SER A 39 -0.86 3.11 -21.84
N ASN A 40 -1.64 2.28 -21.12
CA ASN A 40 -2.95 2.66 -20.64
C ASN A 40 -2.84 3.39 -19.27
N PRO A 41 -3.27 4.66 -19.16
CA PRO A 41 -3.11 5.46 -17.95
C PRO A 41 -3.83 4.87 -16.73
N GLN A 42 -4.96 4.18 -16.91
CA GLN A 42 -5.67 3.52 -15.80
C GLN A 42 -4.90 2.31 -15.26
N VAL A 43 -4.22 1.59 -16.15
CA VAL A 43 -3.47 0.37 -15.83
C VAL A 43 -2.09 0.68 -15.27
N SER A 44 -1.42 1.71 -15.81
CA SER A 44 -0.11 2.16 -15.36
C SER A 44 -0.06 2.51 -13.87
N LYS A 45 -1.20 2.92 -13.28
CA LYS A 45 -1.34 3.22 -11.85
C LYS A 45 -1.30 1.97 -10.97
N LEU A 46 -1.72 0.82 -11.51
CA LEU A 46 -1.78 -0.46 -10.83
C LEU A 46 -0.58 -1.35 -11.15
N LEU A 47 0.26 -0.97 -12.11
CA LEU A 47 1.35 -1.80 -12.61
C LEU A 47 2.70 -1.11 -12.45
N MET A 48 3.48 -1.55 -11.46
CA MET A 48 4.84 -1.09 -11.24
C MET A 48 5.83 -2.08 -11.87
N VAL A 49 6.54 -1.65 -12.92
CA VAL A 49 7.61 -2.46 -13.53
C VAL A 49 8.95 -2.00 -12.96
N LYS A 50 9.71 -2.92 -12.37
CA LYS A 50 11.03 -2.63 -11.80
C LYS A 50 12.05 -3.65 -12.29
N PHE A 51 13.26 -3.17 -12.53
CA PHE A 51 14.41 -4.04 -12.78
C PHE A 51 15.09 -4.39 -11.47
N PHE A 52 15.49 -5.66 -11.34
CA PHE A 52 16.19 -6.17 -10.17
C PHE A 52 17.51 -6.87 -10.53
N GLN A 53 18.39 -6.88 -9.54
CA GLN A 53 19.60 -7.68 -9.40
C GLN A 53 19.47 -8.42 -8.07
N GLU A 54 20.18 -9.54 -7.88
CA GLU A 54 20.03 -10.36 -6.65
C GLU A 54 20.23 -9.56 -5.36
N ASN A 55 21.11 -8.56 -5.39
CA ASN A 55 21.42 -7.68 -4.26
C ASN A 55 20.35 -6.61 -3.94
N ASN A 56 19.35 -6.40 -4.80
CA ASN A 56 18.39 -5.31 -4.63
C ASN A 56 16.93 -5.78 -4.57
N ILE A 57 16.67 -7.08 -4.65
CA ILE A 57 15.31 -7.61 -4.69
C ILE A 57 14.52 -7.27 -3.41
N GLU A 58 15.14 -7.41 -2.24
CA GLU A 58 14.53 -7.08 -0.94
C GLU A 58 14.16 -5.61 -0.87
N SER A 59 15.05 -4.71 -1.34
CA SER A 59 14.78 -3.28 -1.37
C SER A 59 13.60 -2.91 -2.28
N ARG A 60 13.41 -3.64 -3.40
CA ARG A 60 12.29 -3.43 -4.32
C ARG A 60 10.96 -3.94 -3.77
N LEU A 61 10.99 -5.06 -3.03
CA LEU A 61 9.82 -5.57 -2.33
C LEU A 61 9.40 -4.64 -1.20
N ALA A 62 10.36 -4.16 -0.39
CA ALA A 62 10.10 -3.20 0.67
C ALA A 62 9.52 -1.88 0.12
N GLU A 63 10.07 -1.36 -0.98
CA GLU A 63 9.52 -0.18 -1.69
C GLU A 63 8.06 -0.40 -2.11
N PHE A 64 7.73 -1.58 -2.62
CA PHE A 64 6.36 -1.90 -3.04
C PHE A 64 5.40 -2.04 -1.86
N ILE A 65 5.81 -2.72 -0.78
CA ILE A 65 4.99 -2.86 0.44
C ILE A 65 4.73 -1.49 1.07
N ASP A 66 5.77 -0.64 1.17
CA ASP A 66 5.63 0.72 1.71
C ASP A 66 4.63 1.56 0.90
N LEU A 67 4.65 1.43 -0.44
CA LEU A 67 3.66 2.07 -1.28
C LEU A 67 2.25 1.57 -0.95
N LEU A 68 2.07 0.24 -0.82
CA LEU A 68 0.77 -0.38 -0.54
C LEU A 68 0.15 0.12 0.75
N GLU A 69 0.96 0.20 1.81
CA GLU A 69 0.52 0.60 3.15
C GLU A 69 0.28 2.10 3.27
N ASN A 70 1.18 2.92 2.69
CA ASN A 70 1.10 4.37 2.79
C ASN A 70 0.10 5.01 1.80
N GLY A 71 -0.57 4.21 0.97
CA GLY A 71 -1.60 4.69 0.05
C GLY A 71 -1.09 5.70 -0.97
N ARG A 72 0.21 5.62 -1.33
CA ARG A 72 0.83 6.52 -2.30
C ARG A 72 0.48 6.18 -3.75
N GLY A 73 -0.24 5.08 -3.99
CA GLY A 73 -0.84 4.79 -5.27
C GLY A 73 -2.35 4.93 -5.26
N ASP A 74 -2.93 5.15 -6.43
CA ASP A 74 -4.37 5.32 -6.66
C ASP A 74 -5.19 4.02 -6.43
N TRP A 75 -4.67 3.04 -5.69
CA TRP A 75 -5.40 1.84 -5.32
C TRP A 75 -6.19 2.03 -4.03
N GLU A 76 -7.35 1.38 -3.94
CA GLU A 76 -8.14 1.39 -2.70
C GLU A 76 -7.37 0.68 -1.60
N LEU A 77 -7.00 1.42 -0.55
CA LEU A 77 -6.44 0.84 0.67
C LEU A 77 -7.42 -0.19 1.23
N PRO A 78 -6.99 -1.43 1.51
CA PRO A 78 -7.85 -2.44 2.11
C PRO A 78 -8.34 -1.94 3.48
N THR A 79 -9.57 -1.42 3.50
CA THR A 79 -10.14 -0.82 4.70
C THR A 79 -10.87 -1.91 5.47
N ILE A 80 -10.21 -2.45 6.50
CA ILE A 80 -10.86 -3.38 7.43
C ILE A 80 -11.87 -2.58 8.26
N LYS A 81 -13.16 -2.85 8.06
CA LYS A 81 -14.23 -2.28 8.90
C LYS A 81 -14.32 -3.07 10.19
N PHE A 82 -14.04 -2.43 11.32
CA PHE A 82 -14.28 -3.00 12.65
C PHE A 82 -15.08 -2.02 13.51
N THR A 83 -15.88 -2.56 14.42
CA THR A 83 -16.70 -1.76 15.35
C THR A 83 -16.02 -1.77 16.72
N TRP A 84 -15.43 -0.64 17.10
CA TRP A 84 -14.83 -0.48 18.43
C TRP A 84 -15.87 0.05 19.42
N ARG A 85 -16.09 -0.68 20.53
CA ARG A 85 -16.94 -0.22 21.64
C ARG A 85 -16.10 0.56 22.63
N ILE A 86 -16.43 1.83 22.84
CA ILE A 86 -15.72 2.73 23.75
C ILE A 86 -16.59 3.10 24.96
N SER A 87 -15.93 3.45 26.07
CA SER A 87 -16.63 3.94 27.25
C SER A 87 -17.19 5.36 27.05
N PRO A 88 -18.23 5.76 27.80
CA PRO A 88 -18.77 7.12 27.74
C PRO A 88 -17.74 8.22 28.04
N ARG A 89 -16.72 7.92 28.85
CA ARG A 89 -15.63 8.84 29.17
C ARG A 89 -14.77 9.15 27.94
N ILE A 90 -14.42 8.11 27.16
CA ILE A 90 -13.65 8.26 25.92
C ILE A 90 -14.47 9.03 24.88
N GLU A 91 -15.76 8.71 24.74
CA GLU A 91 -16.65 9.43 23.81
C GLU A 91 -16.74 10.93 24.13
N ARG A 92 -16.84 11.29 25.42
CA ARG A 92 -16.86 12.70 25.85
C ARG A 92 -15.55 13.42 25.52
N TYR A 93 -14.41 12.75 25.73
CA TYR A 93 -13.09 13.30 25.37
C TYR A 93 -12.95 13.49 23.87
N LEU A 94 -13.28 12.47 23.07
CA LEU A 94 -13.24 12.55 21.61
C LEU A 94 -14.16 13.67 21.10
N ARG A 95 -15.37 13.78 21.65
CA ARG A 95 -16.28 14.87 21.32
C ARG A 95 -15.64 16.23 21.61
N TRP A 96 -15.13 16.47 22.82
CA TRP A 96 -14.46 17.72 23.21
C TRP A 96 -13.31 18.06 22.26
N LYS A 97 -12.46 17.07 21.96
CA LYS A 97 -11.29 17.25 21.10
C LYS A 97 -11.65 17.56 19.66
N THR A 98 -12.77 17.00 19.16
CA THR A 98 -13.22 17.23 17.79
C THR A 98 -14.13 18.45 17.60
N VAL A 99 -14.61 19.11 18.66
CA VAL A 99 -15.61 20.22 18.54
C VAL A 99 -15.14 21.33 17.59
N ASN A 100 -13.85 21.67 17.60
CA ASN A 100 -13.30 22.77 16.81
C ASN A 100 -12.45 22.30 15.62
N THR A 101 -12.29 21.00 15.45
CA THR A 101 -11.60 20.44 14.28
C THR A 101 -12.64 19.99 13.29
N LYS A 102 -12.53 20.37 12.01
CA LYS A 102 -13.39 19.87 10.92
C LYS A 102 -13.20 18.36 10.62
N LYS A 103 -12.71 17.57 11.59
CA LYS A 103 -12.37 16.15 11.47
C LYS A 103 -13.37 15.31 12.24
N THR A 104 -13.70 14.13 11.73
CA THR A 104 -14.53 13.18 12.47
C THR A 104 -13.75 12.58 13.64
N LYS A 105 -14.45 11.98 14.62
CA LYS A 105 -13.82 11.25 15.74
C LYS A 105 -12.88 10.14 15.25
N ALA A 106 -13.31 9.45 14.19
CA ALA A 106 -12.55 8.37 13.58
C ALA A 106 -11.28 8.89 12.90
N ASP A 107 -11.36 9.98 12.16
CA ASP A 107 -10.19 10.57 11.49
C ASP A 107 -9.18 11.10 12.51
N TRP A 108 -9.66 11.73 13.58
CA TRP A 108 -8.79 12.19 14.66
C TRP A 108 -8.06 11.02 15.33
N LEU A 109 -8.78 9.93 15.64
CA LEU A 109 -8.17 8.72 16.23
C LEU A 109 -7.12 8.09 15.31
N ARG A 110 -7.41 7.99 14.00
CA ARG A 110 -6.45 7.46 13.02
C ARG A 110 -5.17 8.28 13.00
N GLU A 111 -5.31 9.61 12.90
CA GLU A 111 -4.14 10.49 12.89
C GLU A 111 -3.34 10.42 14.18
N TYR A 112 -4.02 10.35 15.33
CA TYR A 112 -3.37 10.22 16.63
C TYR A 112 -2.61 8.89 16.74
N LEU A 113 -3.24 7.77 16.36
CA LEU A 113 -2.59 6.47 16.37
C LEU A 113 -1.36 6.42 15.47
N LEU A 114 -1.45 6.93 14.24
CA LEU A 114 -0.34 6.95 13.30
C LEU A 114 0.82 7.81 13.82
N LYS A 115 0.56 9.07 14.19
CA LYS A 115 1.62 10.04 14.49
C LYS A 115 2.18 9.95 15.91
N GLU A 116 1.34 9.62 16.88
CA GLU A 116 1.72 9.71 18.30
C GLU A 116 2.02 8.36 18.91
N ILE A 117 1.41 7.28 18.40
CA ILE A 117 1.63 5.93 18.91
C ILE A 117 2.58 5.18 17.99
N ILE A 118 2.20 4.94 16.74
CA ILE A 118 2.97 4.10 15.80
C ILE A 118 4.33 4.72 15.46
N ASP A 119 4.36 6.00 15.07
CA ASP A 119 5.62 6.68 14.71
C ASP A 119 6.61 6.82 15.88
N LYS A 120 6.14 6.72 17.13
CA LYS A 120 6.97 6.87 18.34
C LYS A 120 7.27 5.55 19.05
N ASP A 121 6.60 4.47 18.66
CA ASP A 121 6.77 3.15 19.26
C ASP A 121 7.96 2.41 18.63
N GLU A 122 9.11 2.49 19.30
CA GLU A 122 10.33 1.82 18.87
C GLU A 122 10.25 0.29 18.97
N GLU A 123 9.42 -0.26 19.87
CA GLU A 123 9.20 -1.70 19.97
C GLU A 123 8.41 -2.21 18.76
N TYR A 124 7.37 -1.49 18.37
CA TYR A 124 6.60 -1.80 17.16
C TYR A 124 7.45 -1.70 15.89
N LYS A 125 8.31 -0.67 15.78
CA LYS A 125 9.28 -0.57 14.68
C LYS A 125 10.28 -1.73 14.69
N GLY A 126 10.72 -2.16 15.88
CA GLY A 126 11.57 -3.34 16.04
C GLY A 126 10.89 -4.63 15.59
N PHE A 127 9.60 -4.79 15.88
CA PHE A 127 8.78 -5.90 15.41
C PHE A 127 8.68 -5.94 13.88
N LEU A 128 8.41 -4.79 13.24
CA LEU A 128 8.35 -4.69 11.77
C LEU A 128 9.67 -5.03 11.07
N ARG A 129 10.83 -4.80 11.69
CA ARG A 129 12.14 -5.18 11.13
C ARG A 129 12.42 -6.68 11.16
N ASN A 130 11.69 -7.44 11.98
CA ASN A 130 11.88 -8.86 12.19
C ASN A 130 10.82 -9.73 11.50
N ILE A 131 9.89 -9.12 10.79
CA ILE A 131 8.92 -9.77 9.89
C ILE A 131 9.50 -9.77 8.48
#